data_AF-A0A7X6UFT4-F1
#
_entry.id   AF-A0A7X6UFT4-F1
#
_cell.length_a   1.000
_cell.length_b   1.000
_cell.length_c   1.000
_cell.angle_alpha   90.00
_cell.angle_beta   90.00
_cell.angle_gamma   90.00
#
_symmetry.space_group_name_H-M   'P 1'
#
loop_
_entity.id
_entity.type
_entity.pdbx_description
1 polymer ?
#
loop_
_entity_poly.entity_id
_entity_poly.type
_entity_poly.pdbx_seq_one_letter_code
_entity_poly.pdbx_strand_id
1 'polypeptide(L)'
;RKQIKLILRIIDSFLRDLLLLQEGMGPDTLVNADLAGALESWQATNPAADPARAADLVGQTGRALGANANFDHTTARMLLGLRAFLGGHRITDGVFRDGEGLL
;
A
#
# COMPACT_ATOMS: atom_id res chain seq x y z
N ARG A 1 11.28 8.70 13.52
CA ARG A 1 10.97 9.24 12.16
C ARG A 1 11.74 8.55 11.03
N LYS A 2 13.08 8.39 11.08
CA LYS A 2 13.83 7.69 10.00
C LYS A 2 13.34 6.24 9.78
N GLN A 3 13.08 5.50 10.85
CA GLN A 3 12.55 4.13 10.79
C GLN A 3 11.17 4.05 10.12
N ILE A 4 10.25 4.96 10.43
CA ILE A 4 8.92 5.00 9.79
C ILE A 4 9.04 5.23 8.28
N LYS A 5 9.90 6.16 7.84
CA LYS A 5 10.13 6.37 6.40
C LYS A 5 10.67 5.12 5.71
N LEU A 6 11.52 4.34 6.40
CA LEU A 6 12.00 3.07 5.88
C LEU A 6 10.87 2.05 5.77
N ILE A 7 10.04 1.91 6.81
CA ILE A 7 8.87 1.01 6.79
C ILE A 7 7.94 1.35 5.65
N LEU A 8 7.58 2.63 5.47
CA LEU A 8 6.70 3.06 4.38
C LEU A 8 7.30 2.75 3.00
N ARG A 9 8.62 2.91 2.82
CA ARG A 9 9.31 2.53 1.57
C ARG A 9 9.30 1.03 1.32
N ILE A 10 9.47 0.23 2.36
CA ILE A 10 9.39 -1.24 2.24
C ILE A 10 7.98 -1.62 1.79
N ILE A 11 6.94 -1.10 2.47
CA ILE A 11 5.54 -1.36 2.09
C ILE A 11 5.29 -0.92 0.64
N ASP A 12 5.73 0.27 0.25
CA ASP A 12 5.59 0.80 -1.11
C ASP A 12 6.25 -0.12 -2.16
N SER A 13 7.43 -0.68 -1.86
CA SER A 13 8.11 -1.63 -2.75
C SER A 13 7.32 -2.93 -2.94
N PHE A 14 6.69 -3.45 -1.89
CA PHE A 14 5.81 -4.61 -1.98
C PHE A 14 4.56 -4.33 -2.81
N LEU A 15 3.93 -3.16 -2.59
CA LEU A 15 2.74 -2.76 -3.32
C LEU A 15 3.03 -2.54 -4.81
N ARG A 16 4.20 -1.98 -5.12
CA ARG A 16 4.69 -1.87 -6.50
C ARG A 16 4.84 -3.25 -7.15
N ASP A 17 5.51 -4.19 -6.50
CA ASP A 17 5.71 -5.52 -7.06
C ASP A 17 4.36 -6.25 -7.29
N LEU A 18 3.41 -6.11 -6.36
CA LEU A 18 2.04 -6.62 -6.55
C LEU A 18 1.33 -5.97 -7.75
N LEU A 19 1.50 -4.67 -7.95
CA LEU A 19 0.93 -3.96 -9.10
C LEU A 19 1.55 -4.44 -10.42
N LEU A 20 2.87 -4.60 -10.48
CA LEU A 20 3.57 -5.12 -11.65
C LEU A 20 3.08 -6.53 -12.02
N LEU A 21 2.92 -7.40 -11.02
CA LEU A 21 2.35 -8.73 -11.22
C LEU A 21 0.88 -8.67 -11.68
N GLN A 22 0.08 -7.71 -11.21
CA GLN A 22 -1.30 -7.48 -11.70
C GLN A 22 -1.35 -7.01 -13.15
N GLU A 23 -0.35 -6.26 -13.59
CA GLU A 23 -0.18 -5.86 -14.98
C GLU A 23 0.39 -6.98 -15.87
N GLY A 24 0.65 -8.16 -15.31
CA GLY A 24 1.19 -9.31 -16.03
C GLY A 24 2.68 -9.22 -16.32
N MET A 25 3.42 -8.37 -15.60
CA MET A 25 4.87 -8.31 -15.72
C MET A 25 5.53 -9.54 -15.08
N GLY A 26 6.67 -9.94 -15.65
CA GLY A 26 7.42 -11.09 -15.19
C GLY A 26 8.13 -10.86 -13.84
N PRO A 27 8.46 -11.94 -13.12
CA PRO A 27 9.12 -11.87 -11.80
C PRO A 27 10.53 -11.27 -11.85
N ASP A 28 11.15 -11.20 -13.02
CA ASP A 28 12.43 -10.54 -13.29
C ASP A 28 12.37 -9.01 -13.14
N THR A 29 11.18 -8.43 -13.12
CA THR A 29 10.95 -6.99 -12.93
C THR A 29 10.79 -6.56 -11.47
N LEU A 30 10.70 -7.52 -10.55
CA LEU A 30 10.38 -7.27 -9.15
C LEU A 30 11.60 -6.82 -8.34
N VAL A 31 11.37 -5.92 -7.39
CA VAL A 31 12.41 -5.51 -6.44
C VAL A 31 12.64 -6.59 -5.37
N ASN A 32 11.56 -7.22 -4.93
CA ASN A 32 11.55 -8.29 -3.93
C ASN A 32 11.58 -9.67 -4.62
N ALA A 33 12.55 -9.89 -5.51
CA ALA A 33 12.65 -11.09 -6.34
C ALA A 33 12.78 -12.39 -5.52
N ASP A 34 13.36 -12.31 -4.32
CA ASP A 34 13.43 -13.41 -3.36
C ASP A 34 12.04 -13.84 -2.83
N LEU A 35 11.05 -12.95 -2.93
CA LEU A 35 9.66 -13.18 -2.53
C LEU A 35 8.71 -13.32 -3.72
N ALA A 36 9.21 -13.37 -4.96
CA ALA A 36 8.40 -13.41 -6.18
C ALA A 36 7.32 -14.49 -6.14
N GLY A 37 7.69 -15.74 -5.84
CA GLY A 37 6.73 -16.85 -5.77
C GLY A 37 5.68 -16.70 -4.67
N ALA A 38 6.01 -16.01 -3.57
CA ALA A 38 5.04 -15.70 -2.51
C ALA A 38 4.05 -14.61 -2.95
N LEU A 39 4.54 -13.59 -3.67
CA LEU A 39 3.73 -12.50 -4.21
C LEU A 39 2.79 -12.99 -5.31
N GLU A 40 3.27 -13.84 -6.22
CA GLU A 40 2.45 -14.49 -7.26
C GLU A 40 1.34 -15.34 -6.64
N SER A 41 1.68 -16.19 -5.66
CA SER A 41 0.71 -17.02 -4.95
C SER A 41 -0.33 -16.20 -4.20
N TRP A 42 0.11 -15.11 -3.55
CA TRP A 42 -0.79 -14.20 -2.86
C TRP A 42 -1.74 -13.49 -3.84
N GLN A 43 -1.22 -12.99 -4.96
CA GLN A 43 -2.02 -12.32 -5.98
C GLN A 43 -3.06 -13.26 -6.59
N ALA A 44 -2.67 -14.52 -6.87
CA ALA A 44 -3.59 -15.53 -7.39
C ALA A 44 -4.75 -15.84 -6.43
N THR A 45 -4.51 -15.74 -5.12
CA THR A 45 -5.53 -15.95 -4.08
C THR A 45 -6.33 -14.68 -3.73
N ASN A 46 -5.84 -13.50 -4.12
CA ASN A 46 -6.47 -12.20 -3.83
C ASN A 46 -6.69 -11.37 -5.10
N PRO A 47 -7.46 -11.86 -6.10
CA PRO A 47 -7.65 -11.18 -7.38
C PRO A 47 -8.42 -9.86 -7.26
N ALA A 48 -9.18 -9.67 -6.18
CA ALA A 48 -9.91 -8.43 -5.90
C ALA A 48 -9.05 -7.37 -5.18
N ALA A 49 -7.79 -7.68 -4.86
CA ALA A 49 -6.91 -6.75 -4.19
C ALA A 49 -6.62 -5.51 -5.06
N ASP A 50 -6.51 -4.36 -4.41
CA ASP A 50 -6.21 -3.07 -5.05
C ASP A 50 -4.88 -2.51 -4.51
N PRO A 51 -3.72 -3.02 -4.97
CA PRO A 51 -2.42 -2.54 -4.55
C PRO A 51 -2.16 -1.08 -4.95
N ALA A 52 -2.80 -0.58 -6.02
CA ALA A 52 -2.69 0.81 -6.44
C ALA A 52 -3.29 1.77 -5.39
N ARG A 53 -4.53 1.52 -4.93
CA ARG A 53 -5.14 2.33 -3.85
C ARG A 53 -4.41 2.17 -2.52
N ALA A 54 -3.86 0.99 -2.25
CA ALA A 54 -3.01 0.77 -1.10
C ALA A 54 -1.73 1.63 -1.16
N ALA A 55 -1.08 1.72 -2.33
CA ALA A 55 0.14 2.51 -2.52
C ALA A 55 -0.15 4.02 -2.36
N ASP A 56 -1.25 4.49 -2.93
CA ASP A 56 -1.73 5.86 -2.74
C ASP A 56 -1.94 6.21 -1.27
N LEU A 57 -2.49 5.28 -0.49
CA LEU A 57 -2.71 5.46 0.95
C LEU A 57 -1.39 5.55 1.72
N VAL A 58 -0.42 4.68 1.43
CA VAL A 58 0.93 4.72 2.03
C VAL A 58 1.62 6.05 1.70
N GLY A 59 1.49 6.53 0.46
CA GLY A 59 1.99 7.83 0.04
C GLY A 59 1.34 9.00 0.81
N GLN A 60 0.02 8.97 0.99
CA GLN A 60 -0.72 9.95 1.81
C GLN A 60 -0.25 9.92 3.27
N THR A 61 -0.12 8.75 3.87
CA THR A 61 0.40 8.58 5.24
C THR A 61 1.81 9.14 5.37
N GLY A 62 2.68 8.88 4.40
CA GLY A 62 4.04 9.43 4.39
C GLY A 62 4.09 10.95 4.39
N ARG A 63 3.22 11.60 3.61
CA ARG A 63 3.09 13.08 3.57
C ARG A 63 2.54 13.63 4.88
N ALA A 64 1.43 13.08 5.37
CA ALA A 64 0.79 13.51 6.62
C ALA A 64 1.73 13.38 7.84
N LEU A 65 2.46 12.27 7.96
CA LEU A 65 3.47 12.10 9.02
C LEU A 65 4.66 13.05 8.86
N GLY A 66 4.99 13.44 7.63
CA GLY A 66 5.95 14.51 7.33
C GLY A 66 5.47 15.88 7.82
N ALA A 67 4.18 16.16 7.67
CA ALA A 67 3.51 17.39 8.09
C ALA A 67 3.10 17.42 9.58
N ASN A 68 3.59 16.48 10.40
CA ASN A 68 3.31 16.36 11.84
C ASN A 68 1.85 16.01 12.19
N ALA A 69 1.14 15.29 11.31
CA ALA A 69 -0.14 14.69 11.68
C ALA A 69 -0.01 13.73 12.88
N ASN A 70 -1.13 13.47 13.55
CA ASN A 70 -1.19 12.52 14.67
C ASN A 70 -0.76 11.13 14.20
N PHE A 71 0.36 10.63 14.75
CA PHE A 71 0.97 9.38 14.32
C PHE A 71 0.04 8.17 14.47
N ASP A 72 -0.60 8.03 15.63
CA ASP A 72 -1.44 6.88 15.95
C ASP A 72 -2.66 6.85 15.04
N HIS A 73 -3.32 7.99 14.87
CA HIS A 73 -4.49 8.11 14.00
C HIS A 73 -4.13 7.82 12.53
N THR A 74 -3.05 8.44 12.02
CA THR A 74 -2.63 8.29 10.63
C THR A 74 -2.19 6.86 10.33
N THR A 75 -1.48 6.23 11.26
CA THR A 75 -1.00 4.84 11.13
C THR A 75 -2.16 3.85 11.23
N ALA A 76 -3.09 4.04 12.15
CA ALA A 76 -4.29 3.20 12.25
C ALA A 76 -5.12 3.24 10.96
N ARG A 77 -5.30 4.44 10.40
CA ARG A 77 -5.97 4.62 9.10
C ARG A 77 -5.23 3.90 7.98
N MET A 78 -3.92 4.01 7.92
CA MET A 78 -3.09 3.29 6.94
C MET A 78 -3.29 1.78 7.04
N LEU A 79 -3.16 1.22 8.25
CA LEU A 79 -3.29 -0.23 8.47
C LEU A 79 -4.69 -0.75 8.12
N LEU A 80 -5.74 -0.02 8.49
CA LEU A 80 -7.11 -0.37 8.14
C LEU A 80 -7.35 -0.32 6.63
N GLY A 81 -6.83 0.71 5.95
CA GLY A 81 -6.96 0.82 4.51
C GLY A 81 -6.15 -0.21 3.76
N LEU A 82 -4.92 -0.52 4.19
CA LEU A 82 -4.13 -1.63 3.64
C LEU A 82 -4.89 -2.96 3.75
N ARG A 83 -5.44 -3.28 4.93
CA ARG A 83 -6.28 -4.47 5.10
C ARG A 83 -7.48 -4.47 4.15
N ALA A 84 -8.13 -3.32 3.99
CA ALA A 84 -9.34 -3.21 3.19
C ALA A 84 -9.04 -3.37 1.69
N PHE A 85 -8.04 -2.65 1.17
CA PHE A 85 -7.66 -2.68 -0.25
C PHE A 85 -7.02 -4.01 -0.64
N LEU A 86 -6.11 -4.55 0.18
CA LEU A 86 -5.45 -5.82 -0.12
C LEU A 86 -6.37 -7.03 0.11
N GLY A 87 -7.38 -6.91 0.97
CA GLY A 87 -8.43 -7.92 1.14
C GLY A 87 -9.54 -7.87 0.09
N GLY A 88 -9.49 -6.93 -0.87
CA GLY A 88 -10.50 -6.76 -1.91
C GLY A 88 -11.88 -6.33 -1.39
N HIS A 89 -11.92 -5.66 -0.25
CA HIS A 89 -13.18 -5.17 0.31
C HIS A 89 -13.71 -3.98 -0.51
N ARG A 90 -15.03 -3.95 -0.74
CA ARG A 90 -15.71 -2.76 -1.27
C ARG A 90 -15.68 -1.65 -0.23
N ILE A 91 -14.97 -0.58 -0.54
CA ILE A 91 -14.82 0.59 0.33
C ILE A 91 -15.51 1.77 -0.35
N THR A 92 -16.35 2.49 0.38
CA THR A 92 -16.96 3.73 -0.08
C THR A 92 -15.88 4.76 -0.41
N ASP A 93 -16.03 5.47 -1.52
CA ASP A 93 -15.10 6.52 -1.90
C ASP A 93 -15.00 7.59 -0.81
N GLY A 94 -13.77 7.98 -0.50
CA GLY A 94 -13.49 9.00 0.51
C GLY A 94 -13.21 8.48 1.93
N VAL A 95 -13.50 7.22 2.26
CA VAL A 95 -13.28 6.68 3.63
C VAL A 95 -11.82 6.79 4.09
N PHE A 96 -10.88 6.61 3.16
CA PHE A 96 -9.45 6.75 3.38
C PHE A 96 -8.84 7.94 2.64
N ARG A 97 -9.64 8.93 2.21
CA ARG A 97 -9.14 10.20 1.68
C ARG A 97 -9.14 11.23 2.79
N ASP A 98 -8.12 12.08 2.84
CA ASP A 98 -8.29 13.35 3.53
C ASP A 98 -9.12 14.23 2.61
N GLY A 99 -10.10 14.94 3.17
CA GLY A 99 -11.08 15.75 2.42
C GLY A 99 -10.46 16.85 1.57
N GLU A 100 -9.16 17.11 1.74
CA GLU A 100 -8.38 18.08 0.99
C GLU A 100 -7.11 17.37 0.52
N GLY A 101 -6.73 17.52 -0.75
CA GLY A 101 -5.61 16.80 -1.37
C GLY A 101 -4.21 17.06 -0.80
N LEU A 102 -4.07 17.60 0.40
CA LEU A 102 -2.81 17.88 1.09
C LEU A 102 -3.02 17.73 2.61
N LEU A 103 -2.43 16.70 3.19
CA LEU A 103 -1.78 16.74 4.49
C LEU A 103 -0.39 16.11 4.33
#